data_AF-A0A068S3L3-F1
#
_entry.id   AF-A0A068S3L3-F1
#
_cell.length_a   1.000
_cell.length_b   1.000
_cell.length_c   1.000
_cell.angle_alpha   90.00
_cell.angle_beta   90.00
_cell.angle_gamma   90.00
#
_symmetry.space_group_name_H-M   'P 1'
#
loop_
_entity.id
_entity.type
_entity.pdbx_description
1 polymer ?
#
loop_
_entity_poly.entity_id
_entity_poly.type
_entity_poly.pdbx_seq_one_letter_code
_entity_poly.pdbx_strand_id
1 'polypeptide(L)'
;MARQTCCCCISLRTGALILAALCIIGDGLSLIFSVFSHWESPVGDPVPFLGHLLKVLYLCLAVCISTVGFIGARKRNAKLLQIFTIFLVFDFLLNLAVYIIGLAMAEDIFKDIICPDENVTTTMVDGNDQCIPSATFIWIGVISLLVGFTLHLYCIYVIYRYTSMVTWNESEESQALLLSTSDDQEHTAKGLSTKIDRLFVKKAESSEAA
;
A
#
# COMPACT_ATOMS: atom_id res chain seq x y z
N MET A 1 -30.30 -3.24 -8.72
CA MET A 1 -29.15 -3.73 -7.93
C MET A 1 -29.29 -3.19 -6.51
N ALA A 2 -29.59 -4.06 -5.54
CA ALA A 2 -29.78 -3.65 -4.16
C ALA A 2 -28.45 -3.17 -3.57
N ARG A 3 -28.39 -1.88 -3.20
CA ARG A 3 -27.30 -1.35 -2.37
C ARG A 3 -27.42 -1.98 -1.00
N GLN A 4 -26.66 -3.04 -0.73
CA GLN A 4 -26.48 -3.56 0.62
C GLN A 4 -25.66 -2.55 1.43
N THR A 5 -26.35 -1.65 2.12
CA THR A 5 -25.79 -0.73 3.09
C THR A 5 -25.65 -1.47 4.43
N CYS A 6 -24.44 -1.95 4.74
CA CYS A 6 -24.09 -2.31 6.12
C CYS A 6 -23.79 -1.02 6.92
N CYS A 7 -24.53 -0.82 8.01
CA CYS A 7 -24.63 0.42 8.79
C CYS A 7 -23.40 0.84 9.63
N CYS A 8 -22.25 0.17 9.51
CA CYS A 8 -20.99 0.62 10.13
C CYS A 8 -19.80 0.65 9.16
N CYS A 9 -20.05 0.57 7.85
CA CYS A 9 -19.00 0.51 6.86
C CYS A 9 -18.42 1.90 6.59
N ILE A 10 -17.31 2.23 7.27
CA ILE A 10 -16.31 3.10 6.64
C ILE A 10 -16.14 2.58 5.21
N SER A 11 -16.45 3.43 4.22
CA SER A 11 -16.30 3.02 2.83
C SER A 11 -14.85 2.57 2.65
N LEU A 12 -14.60 1.45 1.96
CA LEU A 12 -13.22 0.97 1.71
C LEU A 12 -12.33 2.11 1.17
N ARG A 13 -12.94 3.03 0.42
CA ARG A 13 -12.34 4.29 -0.04
C ARG A 13 -11.88 5.19 1.10
N THR A 14 -12.71 5.44 2.10
CA THR A 14 -12.36 6.24 3.28
C THR A 14 -11.23 5.57 4.07
N GLY A 15 -11.26 4.24 4.19
CA GLY A 15 -10.18 3.46 4.81
C GLY A 15 -8.85 3.65 4.09
N ALA A 16 -8.83 3.50 2.76
CA ALA A 16 -7.63 3.71 1.95
C ALA A 16 -7.12 5.17 2.01
N LEU A 17 -8.02 6.16 2.03
CA LEU A 17 -7.65 7.57 2.15
C LEU A 17 -7.07 7.92 3.53
N ILE A 18 -7.69 7.42 4.60
CA ILE A 18 -7.18 7.60 5.96
C ILE A 18 -5.81 6.95 6.09
N LEU A 19 -5.65 5.73 5.57
CA LEU A 19 -4.38 5.01 5.63
C LEU A 19 -3.28 5.73 4.85
N ALA A 20 -3.55 6.17 3.61
CA ALA A 20 -2.59 6.95 2.84
C ALA A 20 -2.24 8.28 3.52
N ALA A 21 -3.21 8.95 4.14
CA ALA A 21 -2.95 10.17 4.91
C ALA A 21 -2.07 9.90 6.15
N LEU A 22 -2.33 8.81 6.87
CA LEU A 22 -1.52 8.38 8.01
C LEU A 22 -0.09 8.04 7.59
N CYS A 23 0.10 7.37 6.45
CA CYS A 23 1.43 7.11 5.90
C CYS A 23 2.16 8.43 5.58
N ILE A 24 1.50 9.38 4.90
CA ILE A 24 2.11 10.69 4.60
C ILE A 24 2.54 11.41 5.89
N ILE A 25 1.68 11.43 6.91
CA ILE A 25 1.98 12.08 8.20
C ILE A 25 3.10 11.33 8.92
N GLY A 26 3.04 9.99 8.98
CA GLY A 26 4.03 9.15 9.65
C GLY A 26 5.41 9.24 9.00
N ASP A 27 5.48 9.08 7.68
CA ASP A 27 6.73 9.16 6.90
C ASP A 27 7.28 10.59 6.94
N GLY A 28 6.41 11.60 6.86
CA GLY A 28 6.78 13.01 6.92
C GLY A 28 7.38 13.40 8.27
N LEU A 29 6.74 13.00 9.37
CA LEU A 29 7.26 13.22 10.73
C LEU A 29 8.57 12.45 10.94
N SER A 30 8.66 11.21 10.46
CA SER A 30 9.87 10.40 10.54
C SER A 30 11.04 11.02 9.76
N LEU A 31 10.76 11.63 8.61
CA LEU A 31 11.74 12.36 7.82
C LEU A 31 12.25 13.59 8.55
N ILE A 32 11.34 14.41 9.10
CA ILE A 32 11.71 15.59 9.90
C ILE A 32 12.58 15.17 11.08
N PHE A 33 12.14 14.18 11.85
CA PHE A 33 12.88 13.69 13.01
C PHE A 33 14.26 13.15 12.62
N SER A 34 14.36 12.40 11.52
CA SER A 34 15.63 11.85 11.03
C SER A 34 16.62 12.93 10.57
N VAL A 35 16.13 14.07 10.09
CA VAL A 35 16.98 15.22 9.76
C VAL A 35 17.43 15.91 11.04
N PHE A 36 16.51 16.23 11.96
CA PHE A 36 16.83 16.86 13.24
C PHE A 36 17.85 16.05 14.04
N SER A 37 17.67 14.72 14.15
CA SER A 37 18.59 13.86 14.89
C SER A 37 20.01 13.89 14.33
N HIS A 38 20.16 14.07 13.00
CA HIS A 38 21.48 14.14 12.37
C HIS A 38 22.16 15.49 12.60
N TRP A 39 21.39 16.57 12.65
CA TRP A 39 21.92 17.90 12.96
C TRP A 39 22.38 18.03 14.40
N GLU A 40 21.69 17.35 15.32
CA GLU A 40 21.97 17.40 16.75
C GLU A 40 22.98 16.33 17.21
N SER A 41 23.40 15.44 16.30
CA SER A 41 24.38 14.40 16.61
C SER A 41 25.73 15.04 16.99
N PRO A 42 26.25 14.81 18.21
CA PRO A 42 27.54 15.34 18.62
C PRO A 42 28.63 14.77 17.72
N VAL A 43 29.64 15.59 17.43
CA VAL A 43 30.74 15.36 16.46
C VAL A 43 31.55 14.06 16.75
N GLY A 44 31.32 13.39 17.87
CA GLY A 44 32.05 12.19 18.32
C GLY A 44 31.59 10.86 17.73
N ASP A 45 30.31 10.70 17.38
CA ASP A 45 29.77 9.43 16.85
C ASP A 45 29.28 9.63 15.42
N PRO A 46 30.14 9.48 14.40
CA PRO A 46 29.75 9.65 13.02
C PRO A 46 28.77 8.54 12.64
N VAL A 47 27.47 8.85 12.70
CA VAL A 47 26.44 8.04 12.04
C VAL A 47 26.91 7.87 10.59
N PRO A 48 27.02 6.63 10.06
CA PRO A 48 27.58 6.42 8.74
C PRO A 48 26.76 7.21 7.73
N PHE A 49 27.38 8.23 7.13
CA PHE A 49 26.73 9.21 6.24
C PHE A 49 25.91 8.51 5.15
N LEU A 50 26.43 7.39 4.64
CA LEU A 50 25.77 6.58 3.62
C LEU A 50 24.44 5.96 4.11
N GLY A 51 24.40 5.49 5.36
CA GLY A 51 23.19 4.91 5.95
C GLY A 51 22.12 5.96 6.21
N HIS A 52 22.52 7.15 6.69
CA HIS A 52 21.60 8.28 6.86
C HIS A 52 21.03 8.76 5.52
N LEU A 53 21.89 8.94 4.51
CA LEU A 53 21.47 9.35 3.17
C LEU A 53 20.47 8.35 2.57
N LEU A 54 20.73 7.04 2.70
CA LEU A 54 19.85 5.99 2.21
C LEU A 54 18.49 6.01 2.92
N LYS A 55 18.47 6.22 4.25
CA LYS A 55 17.25 6.36 5.04
C LYS A 55 16.43 7.58 4.62
N VAL A 56 17.06 8.73 4.43
CA VAL A 56 16.37 9.96 3.97
C VAL A 56 15.80 9.77 2.57
N LEU A 57 16.57 9.16 1.66
CA LEU A 57 16.11 8.85 0.31
C LEU A 57 14.89 7.91 0.32
N TYR A 58 14.94 6.88 1.15
CA TYR A 58 13.83 5.95 1.36
C TYR A 58 12.57 6.67 1.85
N LEU A 59 12.69 7.51 2.88
CA LEU A 59 11.56 8.26 3.45
C LEU A 59 10.97 9.25 2.42
N CYS A 60 11.81 9.92 1.62
CA CYS A 60 11.34 10.76 0.51
C CYS A 60 10.52 9.96 -0.51
N LEU A 61 11.00 8.77 -0.91
CA LEU A 61 10.28 7.89 -1.82
C LEU A 61 8.96 7.40 -1.22
N ALA A 62 8.96 7.05 0.07
CA ALA A 62 7.76 6.63 0.79
C ALA A 62 6.70 7.74 0.80
N VAL A 63 7.07 8.98 1.13
CA VAL A 63 6.15 10.13 1.08
C VAL A 63 5.59 10.32 -0.34
N CYS A 64 6.44 10.28 -1.36
CA CYS A 64 6.01 10.40 -2.76
C CYS A 64 5.00 9.30 -3.13
N ILE A 65 5.28 8.04 -2.83
CA ILE A 65 4.40 6.92 -3.18
C ILE A 65 3.11 6.96 -2.37
N SER A 66 3.16 7.35 -1.11
CA SER A 66 1.96 7.58 -0.28
C SER A 66 1.07 8.68 -0.85
N THR A 67 1.64 9.74 -1.44
CA THR A 67 0.84 10.76 -2.16
C THR A 67 0.21 10.19 -3.44
N VAL A 68 0.91 9.32 -4.17
CA VAL A 68 0.35 8.61 -5.33
C VAL A 68 -0.80 7.69 -4.90
N GLY A 69 -0.65 6.97 -3.78
CA GLY A 69 -1.70 6.15 -3.18
C GLY A 69 -2.93 6.98 -2.82
N PHE A 70 -2.73 8.16 -2.21
CA PHE A 70 -3.80 9.09 -1.90
C PHE A 70 -4.53 9.60 -3.15
N ILE A 71 -3.79 10.01 -4.19
CA ILE A 71 -4.35 10.44 -5.47
C ILE A 71 -5.09 9.28 -6.15
N GLY A 72 -4.54 8.07 -6.12
CA GLY A 72 -5.15 6.85 -6.64
C GLY A 72 -6.49 6.57 -5.97
N ALA A 73 -6.53 6.57 -4.64
CA ALA A 73 -7.76 6.39 -3.86
C ALA A 73 -8.80 7.49 -4.13
N ARG A 74 -8.36 8.74 -4.35
CA ARG A 74 -9.24 9.86 -4.68
C ARG A 74 -9.83 9.74 -6.10
N LYS A 75 -9.00 9.46 -7.10
CA LYS A 75 -9.36 9.38 -8.53
C LYS A 75 -9.94 8.02 -8.95
N ARG A 76 -9.91 7.01 -8.08
CA ARG A 76 -10.34 5.62 -8.38
C ARG A 76 -9.54 4.97 -9.52
N ASN A 77 -8.28 5.37 -9.70
CA ASN A 77 -7.44 4.80 -10.75
C ASN A 77 -6.81 3.49 -10.26
N ALA A 78 -7.24 2.34 -10.80
CA ALA A 78 -6.75 1.03 -10.37
C ALA A 78 -5.22 0.89 -10.45
N LYS A 79 -4.62 1.41 -11.52
CA LYS A 79 -3.16 1.35 -11.75
C LYS A 79 -2.35 2.02 -10.63
N LEU A 80 -2.79 3.20 -10.16
CA LEU A 80 -2.10 3.92 -9.08
C LEU A 80 -2.24 3.20 -7.73
N LEU A 81 -3.43 2.65 -7.48
CA LEU A 81 -3.68 1.82 -6.30
C LEU A 81 -2.87 0.53 -6.30
N GLN A 82 -2.69 -0.10 -7.46
CA GLN A 82 -1.87 -1.30 -7.60
C GLN A 82 -0.40 -1.01 -7.30
N ILE A 83 0.16 0.07 -7.84
CA ILE A 83 1.53 0.51 -7.53
C ILE A 83 1.68 0.76 -6.02
N PHE A 84 0.72 1.46 -5.41
CA PHE A 84 0.72 1.71 -3.98
C PHE A 84 0.65 0.42 -3.15
N THR A 85 -0.18 -0.55 -3.57
CA THR A 85 -0.29 -1.85 -2.89
C THR A 85 1.01 -2.63 -2.95
N ILE A 86 1.66 -2.67 -4.13
CA ILE A 86 2.96 -3.35 -4.30
C ILE A 86 4.02 -2.69 -3.41
N PHE A 87 4.04 -1.36 -3.36
CA PHE A 87 4.96 -0.64 -2.49
C PHE A 87 4.75 -0.97 -1.01
N LEU A 88 3.51 -1.01 -0.52
CA LEU A 88 3.24 -1.38 0.87
C LEU A 88 3.68 -2.81 1.21
N VAL A 89 3.50 -3.76 0.28
CA VAL A 89 4.01 -5.13 0.47
C VAL A 89 5.53 -5.14 0.54
N PHE A 90 6.19 -4.36 -0.33
CA PHE A 90 7.64 -4.25 -0.33
C PHE A 90 8.18 -3.59 0.96
N ASP A 91 7.57 -2.49 1.39
CA ASP A 91 7.88 -1.81 2.65
C ASP A 91 7.71 -2.76 3.84
N PHE A 92 6.63 -3.54 3.88
CA PHE A 92 6.42 -4.55 4.91
C PHE A 92 7.54 -5.60 4.95
N LEU A 93 7.93 -6.14 3.79
CA LEU A 93 9.02 -7.13 3.71
C LEU A 93 10.37 -6.53 4.11
N LEU A 94 10.63 -5.29 3.73
CA LEU A 94 11.86 -4.59 4.09
C LEU A 94 11.93 -4.34 5.60
N ASN A 95 10.83 -3.88 6.21
CA ASN A 95 10.71 -3.71 7.66
C ASN A 95 10.86 -5.06 8.39
N LEU A 96 10.29 -6.14 7.86
CA LEU A 96 10.47 -7.48 8.41
C LEU A 96 11.93 -7.91 8.39
N ALA A 97 12.62 -7.71 7.26
CA ALA A 97 14.03 -8.07 7.11
C ALA A 97 14.92 -7.26 8.05
N VAL A 98 14.72 -5.94 8.12
CA VAL A 98 15.46 -5.06 9.04
C VAL A 98 15.23 -5.48 10.49
N TYR A 99 14.00 -5.83 10.85
CA TYR A 99 13.68 -6.28 12.20
C TYR A 99 14.37 -7.62 12.55
N ILE A 100 14.33 -8.61 11.64
CA ILE A 100 14.99 -9.91 11.85
C ILE A 100 16.51 -9.72 11.99
N ILE A 101 17.12 -8.89 11.15
CA ILE A 101 18.55 -8.55 11.25
C ILE A 101 18.84 -7.84 12.58
N GLY A 102 17.97 -6.90 12.98
CA GLY A 102 18.06 -6.20 14.24
C GLY A 102 18.03 -7.14 15.44
N LEU A 103 17.11 -8.12 15.46
CA LEU A 103 17.08 -9.15 16.49
C LEU A 103 18.32 -10.05 16.49
N ALA A 104 18.79 -10.46 15.31
CA ALA A 104 19.99 -11.30 15.20
C ALA A 104 21.25 -10.59 15.73
N MET A 105 21.33 -9.27 15.55
CA MET A 105 22.43 -8.43 16.04
C MET A 105 22.18 -7.89 17.46
N ALA A 106 20.98 -8.08 18.02
CA ALA A 106 20.61 -7.50 19.31
C ALA A 106 21.45 -8.05 20.46
N GLU A 107 21.85 -9.33 20.40
CA GLU A 107 22.68 -9.94 21.44
C GLU A 107 24.06 -9.28 21.58
N ASP A 108 24.59 -8.71 20.49
CA ASP A 108 25.89 -8.03 20.50
C ASP A 108 25.77 -6.54 20.84
N ILE A 109 24.66 -5.90 20.47
CA ILE A 109 24.44 -4.45 20.65
C ILE A 109 23.91 -4.12 22.06
N PHE A 110 23.08 -5.00 22.65
CA PHE A 110 22.43 -4.73 23.94
C PHE A 110 23.17 -5.30 25.16
N LYS A 111 24.38 -5.85 24.98
CA LYS A 111 25.23 -6.33 26.09
C LYS A 111 25.49 -5.27 27.17
N ASP A 112 25.53 -4.00 26.79
CA ASP A 112 25.81 -2.89 27.73
C ASP A 112 24.55 -2.33 28.42
N ILE A 113 23.35 -2.64 27.92
CA ILE A 113 22.06 -2.11 28.44
C ILE A 113 21.31 -3.18 29.24
N ILE A 114 21.57 -4.46 28.95
CA ILE A 114 20.92 -5.58 29.60
C ILE A 114 21.71 -5.96 30.86
N CYS A 115 21.14 -5.67 32.02
CA CYS A 115 21.67 -6.21 33.28
C CYS A 115 21.62 -7.76 33.24
N PRO A 116 22.76 -8.46 33.42
CA PRO A 116 22.74 -9.91 33.55
C PRO A 116 21.98 -10.27 34.82
N ASP A 117 21.00 -11.17 34.70
CA ASP A 117 20.22 -11.68 35.82
C ASP A 117 21.12 -12.51 36.76
N GLU A 118 21.87 -11.82 37.63
CA GLU A 118 22.45 -12.42 38.83
C GLU A 118 21.61 -12.01 40.04
N ASN A 119 20.57 -12.81 40.33
CA ASN A 119 20.04 -13.03 41.67
C ASN A 119 19.87 -11.79 42.59
N VAL A 120 19.43 -10.64 42.07
CA VAL A 120 19.25 -9.46 42.92
C VAL A 120 17.94 -9.59 43.69
N THR A 121 18.04 -10.26 44.84
CA THR A 121 17.19 -10.00 46.00
C THR A 121 17.06 -8.50 46.17
N THR A 122 15.81 -8.02 46.11
CA THR A 122 15.33 -6.73 46.60
C THR A 122 16.28 -6.02 47.56
N THR A 123 17.06 -5.08 47.06
CA THR A 123 17.62 -4.00 47.88
C THR A 123 17.45 -2.70 47.13
N MET A 124 16.57 -1.86 47.67
CA MET A 124 16.52 -0.43 47.43
C MET A 124 17.93 0.16 47.57
N VAL A 125 18.39 1.04 46.68
CA VAL A 125 19.24 2.21 46.97
C VAL A 125 19.29 3.12 45.72
N ASP A 126 18.99 4.39 45.98
CA ASP A 126 19.28 5.65 45.26
C ASP A 126 19.99 5.62 43.89
N GLY A 127 19.40 6.38 42.94
CA GLY A 127 20.16 7.06 41.88
C GLY A 127 19.81 6.67 40.44
N ASN A 128 18.60 7.00 39.98
CA ASN A 128 18.21 7.28 38.58
C ASN A 128 18.49 6.25 37.45
N ASP A 129 19.14 5.12 37.69
CA ASP A 129 19.49 4.16 36.63
C ASP A 129 18.45 3.03 36.56
N GLN A 130 17.37 3.28 35.82
CA GLN A 130 16.32 2.29 35.54
C GLN A 130 16.84 1.23 34.55
N CYS A 131 17.54 0.21 35.05
CA CYS A 131 17.89 -0.98 34.24
C CYS A 131 16.62 -1.83 34.03
N ILE A 132 16.23 -2.05 32.77
CA ILE A 132 15.05 -2.88 32.44
C ILE A 132 15.52 -4.34 32.32
N PRO A 133 14.88 -5.30 33.03
CA PRO A 133 15.27 -6.70 32.95
C PRO A 133 15.17 -7.24 31.52
N SER A 134 16.18 -8.02 31.12
CA SER A 134 16.38 -8.59 29.78
C SER A 134 15.09 -9.20 29.20
N ALA A 135 14.39 -10.00 30.02
CA ALA A 135 13.17 -10.67 29.65
C ALA A 135 12.05 -9.69 29.30
N THR A 136 11.92 -8.58 30.03
CA THR A 136 10.85 -7.58 29.79
C THR A 136 11.08 -6.85 28.47
N PHE A 137 12.32 -6.52 28.13
CA PHE A 137 12.66 -5.91 26.85
C PHE A 137 12.33 -6.83 25.66
N ILE A 138 12.66 -8.12 25.77
CA ILE A 138 12.34 -9.13 24.76
C ILE A 138 10.81 -9.26 24.60
N TRP A 139 10.06 -9.35 25.69
CA TRP A 139 8.59 -9.45 25.63
C TRP A 139 7.93 -8.20 25.00
N ILE A 140 8.40 -7.00 25.32
CA ILE A 140 7.92 -5.76 24.69
C ILE A 140 8.22 -5.79 23.19
N GLY A 141 9.43 -6.21 22.80
CA GLY A 141 9.82 -6.37 21.40
C GLY A 141 8.91 -7.34 20.65
N VAL A 142 8.59 -8.49 21.24
CA VAL A 142 7.72 -9.52 20.66
C VAL A 142 6.27 -9.03 20.53
N ILE A 143 5.72 -8.38 21.56
CA ILE A 143 4.35 -7.84 21.53
C ILE A 143 4.25 -6.71 20.48
N SER A 144 5.25 -5.82 20.45
CA SER A 144 5.32 -4.74 19.46
C SER A 144 5.39 -5.29 18.04
N LEU A 145 6.17 -6.35 17.81
CA LEU A 145 6.19 -7.05 16.53
C LEU A 145 4.82 -7.65 16.21
N LEU A 146 4.24 -8.41 17.14
CA LEU A 146 3.00 -9.13 16.86
C LEU A 146 1.87 -8.15 16.52
N VAL A 147 1.69 -7.11 17.33
CA VAL A 147 0.64 -6.11 17.14
C VAL A 147 0.94 -5.24 15.92
N GLY A 148 2.17 -4.73 15.80
CA GLY A 148 2.58 -3.84 14.72
C GLY A 148 2.49 -4.51 13.35
N PHE A 149 3.05 -5.70 13.19
CA PHE A 149 3.01 -6.43 11.92
C PHE A 149 1.62 -6.93 11.58
N THR A 150 0.81 -7.37 12.56
CA THR A 150 -0.58 -7.76 12.31
C THR A 150 -1.41 -6.57 11.85
N LEU A 151 -1.23 -5.41 12.47
CA LEU A 151 -1.90 -4.18 12.05
C LEU A 151 -1.48 -3.77 10.63
N HIS A 152 -0.18 -3.86 10.33
CA HIS A 152 0.35 -3.54 9.00
C HIS A 152 -0.18 -4.48 7.91
N LEU A 153 -0.20 -5.79 8.17
CA LEU A 153 -0.81 -6.78 7.28
C LEU A 153 -2.29 -6.54 7.07
N TYR A 154 -3.03 -6.17 8.12
CA TYR A 154 -4.44 -5.83 8.01
C TYR A 154 -4.66 -4.61 7.11
N CYS A 155 -3.83 -3.57 7.26
CA CYS A 155 -3.84 -2.39 6.39
C CYS A 155 -3.58 -2.75 4.91
N ILE A 156 -2.57 -3.59 4.65
CA ILE A 156 -2.26 -4.08 3.30
C ILE A 156 -3.43 -4.88 2.73
N TYR A 157 -4.02 -5.77 3.52
CA TYR A 157 -5.16 -6.59 3.11
C TYR A 157 -6.37 -5.73 2.72
N VAL A 158 -6.67 -4.69 3.50
CA VAL A 158 -7.76 -3.75 3.20
C VAL A 158 -7.53 -3.04 1.86
N ILE A 159 -6.32 -2.53 1.63
CA ILE A 159 -5.97 -1.86 0.37
C ILE A 159 -6.00 -2.86 -0.79
N TYR A 160 -5.43 -4.05 -0.64
CA TYR A 160 -5.44 -5.09 -1.66
C TYR A 160 -6.86 -5.44 -2.10
N ARG A 161 -7.76 -5.64 -1.13
CA ARG A 161 -9.18 -5.90 -1.41
C ARG A 161 -9.84 -4.72 -2.14
N TYR A 162 -9.52 -3.49 -1.74
CA TYR A 162 -10.04 -2.30 -2.42
C TYR A 162 -9.53 -2.20 -3.86
N THR A 163 -8.23 -2.42 -4.10
CA THR A 163 -7.64 -2.46 -5.43
C THR A 163 -8.30 -3.52 -6.30
N SER A 164 -8.48 -4.74 -5.78
CA SER A 164 -9.17 -5.83 -6.49
C SER A 164 -10.60 -5.46 -6.88
N MET A 165 -11.36 -4.84 -5.98
CA MET A 165 -12.71 -4.37 -6.25
C MET A 165 -12.74 -3.30 -7.36
N VAL A 166 -11.81 -2.34 -7.34
CA VAL A 166 -11.73 -1.30 -8.38
C VAL A 166 -11.34 -1.91 -9.73
N THR A 167 -10.38 -2.83 -9.77
CA THR A 167 -9.98 -3.52 -11.01
C THR A 167 -11.12 -4.32 -11.63
N TRP A 168 -11.94 -4.99 -10.80
CA TRP A 168 -13.11 -5.72 -11.28
C TRP A 168 -14.13 -4.80 -11.93
N ASN A 169 -14.45 -3.68 -11.27
CA ASN A 169 -15.41 -2.70 -11.81
C ASN A 169 -14.93 -2.09 -13.14
N GLU A 170 -13.64 -1.76 -13.28
CA GLU A 170 -13.09 -1.26 -14.56
C GLU A 170 -13.17 -2.32 -15.68
N SER A 171 -12.99 -3.60 -15.33
CA SER A 171 -13.06 -4.69 -16.30
C SER A 171 -14.49 -4.94 -16.81
N GLU A 172 -15.49 -4.89 -15.92
CA GLU A 172 -16.90 -5.01 -16.30
C GLU A 172 -17.35 -3.84 -17.17
N GLU A 173 -16.94 -2.61 -16.85
CA GLU A 173 -17.27 -1.42 -17.63
C GLU A 173 -16.64 -1.49 -19.04
N SER A 174 -15.40 -1.95 -19.13
CA SER A 174 -14.72 -2.17 -20.41
C SER A 174 -15.41 -3.24 -21.26
N GLN A 175 -15.89 -4.32 -20.63
CA GLN A 175 -16.59 -5.40 -21.34
C GLN A 175 -17.99 -4.97 -21.80
N ALA A 176 -18.70 -4.17 -21.00
CA ALA A 176 -20.01 -3.62 -21.37
C ALA A 176 -19.91 -2.69 -22.59
N LEU A 177 -18.85 -1.87 -22.69
CA LEU A 177 -18.62 -0.98 -23.84
C LEU A 177 -18.29 -1.74 -25.13
N LEU A 178 -17.59 -2.87 -25.03
CA LEU A 178 -17.32 -3.73 -26.18
C LEU A 178 -18.60 -4.42 -26.68
N LEU A 179 -19.47 -4.86 -25.77
CA LEU A 179 -20.76 -5.45 -26.12
C LEU A 179 -21.70 -4.43 -26.77
N SER A 180 -21.80 -3.19 -26.25
CA SER A 180 -22.63 -2.16 -26.87
C SER A 180 -22.17 -1.78 -28.29
N THR A 181 -20.85 -1.79 -28.53
CA THR A 181 -20.28 -1.52 -29.86
C THR A 181 -20.61 -2.64 -30.86
N SER A 182 -20.70 -3.89 -30.40
CA SER A 182 -21.03 -5.04 -31.25
C SER A 182 -22.47 -5.00 -31.76
N ASP A 183 -23.43 -4.61 -30.91
CA ASP A 183 -24.85 -4.52 -31.29
C ASP A 183 -25.09 -3.42 -32.35
N ASP A 184 -24.41 -2.28 -32.21
CA ASP A 184 -24.47 -1.19 -33.20
C ASP A 184 -23.89 -1.61 -34.57
N GLN A 185 -22.84 -2.43 -34.58
CA GLN A 185 -22.28 -2.97 -35.81
C GLN A 185 -23.21 -4.00 -36.48
N GLU A 186 -23.91 -4.83 -35.72
CA GLU A 186 -24.84 -5.83 -36.27
C GLU A 186 -26.07 -5.19 -36.93
N HIS A 187 -26.58 -4.09 -36.37
CA HIS A 187 -27.68 -3.33 -36.97
C HIS A 187 -27.26 -2.63 -38.27
N THR A 188 -26.02 -2.16 -38.37
CA THR A 188 -25.51 -1.51 -39.58
C THR A 188 -25.26 -2.52 -40.71
N ALA A 189 -24.81 -3.74 -40.39
CA ALA A 189 -24.60 -4.81 -41.37
C ALA A 189 -25.91 -5.36 -41.96
N LYS A 190 -26.97 -5.52 -41.16
CA LYS A 190 -28.29 -5.96 -41.64
C LYS A 190 -28.99 -4.91 -42.53
N GLY A 191 -28.72 -3.61 -42.30
CA GLY A 191 -29.21 -2.52 -43.15
C GLY A 191 -28.52 -2.42 -44.52
N LEU A 192 -27.26 -2.85 -44.64
CA LEU A 192 -26.52 -2.80 -45.90
C LEU A 192 -26.82 -4.01 -46.79
N SER A 193 -26.98 -5.20 -46.21
CA SER A 193 -27.30 -6.44 -46.93
C SER A 193 -28.66 -6.36 -47.65
N THR A 194 -29.69 -5.82 -47.00
CA THR A 194 -31.02 -5.66 -47.63
C THR A 194 -31.06 -4.61 -48.74
N LYS A 195 -30.12 -3.65 -48.75
CA LYS A 195 -30.00 -2.64 -49.81
C LYS A 195 -29.30 -3.17 -51.06
N ILE A 196 -28.34 -4.10 -50.90
CA ILE A 196 -27.61 -4.73 -52.00
C ILE A 196 -28.53 -5.71 -52.75
N ASP A 197 -29.34 -6.50 -52.04
CA ASP A 197 -30.26 -7.45 -52.69
C ASP A 197 -31.32 -6.74 -53.56
N ARG A 198 -31.79 -5.55 -53.15
CA ARG A 198 -32.74 -4.77 -53.97
C ARG A 198 -32.12 -4.17 -55.24
N LEU A 199 -30.80 -3.95 -55.27
CA LEU A 199 -30.10 -3.44 -56.45
C LEU A 199 -29.86 -4.54 -57.50
N PHE A 200 -29.69 -5.79 -57.08
CA PHE A 200 -29.54 -6.91 -58.00
C PHE A 200 -30.86 -7.33 -58.66
N VAL A 201 -31.98 -7.31 -57.93
CA VAL A 201 -33.30 -7.62 -58.50
C VAL A 201 -33.70 -6.59 -59.57
N LYS A 202 -33.44 -5.31 -59.35
CA LYS A 202 -33.82 -4.25 -60.30
C LYS A 202 -32.99 -4.25 -61.60
N LYS A 203 -31.81 -4.90 -61.60
CA LYS A 203 -30.97 -5.05 -62.79
C LYS A 203 -31.40 -6.21 -63.68
N ALA A 204 -32.07 -7.23 -63.12
CA ALA A 204 -32.59 -8.36 -63.89
C ALA A 204 -33.79 -7.96 -64.76
N GLU A 205 -34.71 -7.13 -64.23
CA GLU A 205 -35.91 -6.69 -64.97
C GLU A 205 -35.60 -5.75 -66.15
N SER A 206 -34.44 -5.09 -66.15
CA SER A 206 -34.02 -4.21 -67.24
C SER A 206 -33.42 -4.96 -68.44
N SER A 207 -33.12 -6.25 -68.32
CA SER A 207 -32.50 -7.05 -69.38
C SER A 207 -33.51 -7.82 -70.25
N GLU A 208 -34.77 -7.91 -69.83
CA GLU A 208 -35.85 -8.59 -70.59
C GLU A 208 -36.68 -7.63 -71.45
N ALA A 209 -36.43 -6.32 -71.36
CA ALA A 209 -37.17 -5.29 -72.11
C ALA A 209 -36.38 -4.71 -73.31
N ALA A 210 -35.27 -5.35 -73.72
CA ALA A 210 -34.44 -4.94 -74.84
C ALA A 210 -34.34 -6.06 -75.89
#